data_AF-A0AAV4JQN4-F1
#
_entry.id   AF-A0AAV4JQN4-F1
#
_cell.length_a   1.000
_cell.length_b   1.000
_cell.length_c   1.000
_cell.angle_alpha   90.00
_cell.angle_beta   90.00
_cell.angle_gamma   90.00
#
_symmetry.space_group_name_H-M   'P 1'
#
loop_
_entity.id
_entity.type
_entity.pdbx_description
1 polymer ?
#
loop_
_entity_poly.entity_id
_entity_poly.type
_entity_poly.pdbx_seq_one_letter_code
_entity_poly.pdbx_strand_id
1 'polypeptide(L)'
;MTKLPRKNKHWMKEISDAISESIKLAEAESGVLSTGAKENLFKYAAMFAAKNRAVQSRDDRVAMSRYAAQARARDFQLSPGDVDNYDINFMLAYLDAHRSLDLISEKKLDDIMAFMTVECKPLIQEA
;
A
#
# COMPACT_ATOMS: atom_id res chain seq x y z
N MET A 1 -15.67 8.70 -9.31
CA MET A 1 -14.44 8.48 -8.52
C MET A 1 -14.31 9.59 -7.49
N THR A 2 -13.77 9.30 -6.30
CA THR A 2 -13.53 10.33 -5.26
C THR A 2 -12.30 11.18 -5.61
N LYS A 3 -12.20 12.38 -5.02
CA LYS A 3 -11.08 13.29 -5.26
C LYS A 3 -9.81 12.78 -4.58
N LEU A 4 -8.69 12.90 -5.29
CA LEU A 4 -7.37 12.63 -4.74
C LEU A 4 -7.00 13.64 -3.65
N PRO A 5 -6.26 13.21 -2.61
CA PRO A 5 -5.73 14.13 -1.62
C PRO A 5 -4.78 15.15 -2.27
N ARG A 6 -4.94 16.43 -1.89
CA ARG A 6 -4.10 17.52 -2.42
C ARG A 6 -2.78 17.69 -1.66
N LYS A 7 -2.73 17.30 -0.38
CA LYS A 7 -1.59 17.48 0.51
C LYS A 7 -1.00 16.13 0.89
N ASN A 8 0.33 16.02 0.98
CA ASN A 8 1.01 14.77 1.31
C ASN A 8 0.60 14.21 2.67
N LYS A 9 0.36 15.06 3.68
CA LYS A 9 -0.17 14.64 4.98
C LYS A 9 -1.53 13.91 4.90
N HIS A 10 -2.36 14.23 3.91
CA HIS A 10 -3.65 13.55 3.72
C HIS A 10 -3.47 12.21 2.99
N TRP A 11 -2.50 12.12 2.07
CA TRP A 11 -2.08 10.85 1.48
C TRP A 11 -1.54 9.90 2.55
N MET A 12 -0.61 10.38 3.37
CA MET A 12 -0.06 9.63 4.50
C MET A 12 -1.18 9.11 5.41
N LYS A 13 -2.11 9.97 5.84
CA LYS A 13 -3.24 9.54 6.66
C LYS A 13 -4.06 8.44 5.98
N GLU A 14 -4.43 8.64 4.71
CA GLU A 14 -5.25 7.68 3.96
C GLU A 14 -4.54 6.31 3.82
N ILE A 15 -3.23 6.32 3.59
CA ILE A 15 -2.40 5.11 3.51
C ILE A 15 -2.29 4.43 4.89
N SER A 16 -2.03 5.19 5.96
CA SER A 16 -1.96 4.66 7.33
C SER A 16 -3.28 4.05 7.80
N ASP A 17 -4.42 4.68 7.46
CA ASP A 17 -5.75 4.13 7.71
C ASP A 17 -5.93 2.80 6.96
N ALA A 18 -5.54 2.75 5.68
CA ALA A 18 -5.61 1.54 4.85
C ALA A 18 -4.71 0.40 5.35
N ILE A 19 -3.49 0.71 5.80
CA ILE A 19 -2.58 -0.26 6.45
C ILE A 19 -3.26 -0.81 7.71
N SER A 20 -3.78 0.06 8.57
CA SER A 20 -4.45 -0.34 9.81
C SER A 20 -5.69 -1.22 9.55
N GLU A 21 -6.50 -0.90 8.54
CA GLU A 21 -7.62 -1.75 8.12
C GLU A 21 -7.14 -3.10 7.56
N SER A 22 -6.03 -3.12 6.79
CA SER A 22 -5.47 -4.36 6.25
C SER A 22 -4.91 -5.29 7.34
N ILE A 23 -4.27 -4.73 8.38
CA ILE A 23 -3.78 -5.50 9.53
C ILE A 23 -4.96 -6.14 10.25
N LYS A 24 -6.03 -5.37 10.52
CA LYS A 24 -7.25 -5.90 11.15
C LYS A 24 -7.88 -7.04 10.34
N LEU A 25 -7.88 -6.93 9.00
CA LEU A 25 -8.37 -8.01 8.13
C LEU A 25 -7.48 -9.26 8.22
N ALA A 26 -6.16 -9.08 8.21
CA ALA A 26 -5.22 -10.19 8.34
C ALA A 26 -5.31 -10.87 9.72
N GLU A 27 -5.47 -10.09 10.79
CA GLU A 27 -5.62 -10.59 12.15
C GLU A 27 -6.97 -11.25 12.41
N ALA A 28 -8.03 -10.87 11.68
CA ALA A 28 -9.34 -11.49 11.83
C ALA A 28 -9.32 -13.00 11.50
N GLU A 29 -8.37 -13.47 10.69
CA GLU A 29 -8.24 -14.87 10.30
C GLU A 29 -7.40 -15.69 11.30
N SER A 30 -6.40 -15.08 11.95
CA SER A 30 -5.40 -15.80 12.77
C SER A 30 -5.21 -15.29 14.20
N GLY A 31 -5.89 -14.21 14.61
CA GLY A 31 -5.77 -13.57 15.93
C GLY A 31 -4.47 -12.78 16.16
N VAL A 32 -3.47 -12.95 15.29
CA VAL A 32 -2.18 -12.25 15.31
C VAL A 32 -1.69 -12.00 13.89
N LEU A 33 -0.90 -10.93 13.69
CA LEU A 33 -0.26 -10.63 12.41
C LEU A 33 1.00 -11.50 12.21
N SER A 34 0.80 -12.69 11.65
CA SER A 34 1.91 -13.63 11.36
C SER A 34 2.90 -13.08 10.32
N THR A 35 4.12 -13.64 10.27
CA THR A 35 5.14 -13.33 9.23
C THR A 35 4.57 -13.50 7.83
N GLY A 36 3.86 -14.60 7.57
CA GLY A 36 3.20 -14.82 6.28
C GLY A 36 2.12 -13.78 5.98
N ALA A 37 1.41 -13.28 6.99
CA ALA A 37 0.45 -12.19 6.79
C ALA A 37 1.16 -10.86 6.45
N LYS A 38 2.25 -10.52 7.16
CA LYS A 38 3.09 -9.34 6.85
C LYS A 38 3.60 -9.37 5.42
N GLU A 39 4.17 -10.50 4.98
CA GLU A 39 4.67 -10.70 3.62
C GLU A 39 3.59 -10.50 2.55
N ASN A 40 2.32 -10.69 2.89
CA ASN A 40 1.22 -10.63 1.93
C ASN A 40 0.32 -9.40 2.12
N LEU A 41 0.60 -8.53 3.10
CA LEU A 41 -0.27 -7.40 3.46
C LEU A 41 -0.45 -6.42 2.29
N PHE A 42 0.60 -6.20 1.51
CA PHE A 42 0.59 -5.31 0.34
C PHE A 42 -0.48 -5.67 -0.71
N LYS A 43 -0.97 -6.92 -0.73
CA LYS A 43 -2.02 -7.35 -1.66
C LYS A 43 -3.35 -6.63 -1.43
N TYR A 44 -3.61 -6.21 -0.20
CA TYR A 44 -4.82 -5.45 0.13
C TYR A 44 -4.74 -3.99 -0.36
N ALA A 45 -3.56 -3.49 -0.72
CA ALA A 45 -3.36 -2.10 -1.10
C ALA A 45 -4.22 -1.67 -2.31
N ALA A 46 -4.26 -2.49 -3.36
CA ALA A 46 -5.09 -2.23 -4.55
C ALA A 46 -6.59 -2.21 -4.21
N MET A 47 -7.04 -3.10 -3.32
CA MET A 47 -8.42 -3.13 -2.84
C MET A 47 -8.78 -1.84 -2.10
N PHE A 48 -7.93 -1.39 -1.17
CA PHE A 48 -8.17 -0.15 -0.43
C PHE A 48 -8.08 1.08 -1.32
N ALA A 49 -7.15 1.13 -2.28
CA ALA A 49 -7.08 2.19 -3.27
C ALA A 49 -8.37 2.26 -4.10
N ALA A 50 -8.87 1.11 -4.58
CA ALA A 50 -10.13 1.04 -5.32
C ALA A 50 -11.33 1.49 -4.48
N LYS A 51 -11.40 1.05 -3.21
CA LYS A 51 -12.42 1.48 -2.22
C LYS A 51 -12.38 2.99 -2.03
N ASN A 52 -11.21 3.54 -1.72
CA ASN A 52 -11.02 4.96 -1.45
C ASN A 52 -11.33 5.83 -2.67
N ARG A 53 -11.15 5.32 -3.88
CA ARG A 53 -11.50 6.00 -5.14
C ARG A 53 -12.89 5.68 -5.68
N ALA A 54 -13.65 4.84 -4.98
CA ALA A 54 -14.97 4.36 -5.42
C ALA A 54 -14.94 3.76 -6.84
N VAL A 55 -13.90 3.01 -7.16
CA VAL A 55 -13.75 2.30 -8.43
C VAL A 55 -14.69 1.10 -8.43
N GLN A 56 -15.65 1.07 -9.36
CA GLN A 56 -16.64 -0.03 -9.49
C GLN A 56 -16.34 -0.95 -10.67
N SER A 57 -15.62 -0.46 -11.69
CA SER A 57 -15.22 -1.25 -12.85
C SER A 57 -14.35 -2.43 -12.42
N ARG A 58 -14.73 -3.63 -12.84
CA ARG A 58 -13.94 -4.85 -12.62
C ARG A 58 -12.59 -4.74 -13.32
N ASP A 59 -12.57 -4.23 -14.55
CA ASP A 59 -11.34 -4.12 -15.35
C ASP A 59 -10.35 -3.15 -14.72
N ASP A 60 -10.85 -2.03 -14.18
CA ASP A 60 -10.01 -1.06 -13.46
C ASP A 60 -9.44 -1.69 -12.18
N ARG A 61 -10.25 -2.43 -11.41
CA ARG A 61 -9.77 -3.15 -10.21
C ARG A 61 -8.71 -4.20 -10.55
N VAL A 62 -8.86 -4.87 -11.69
CA VAL A 62 -7.85 -5.81 -12.20
C VAL A 62 -6.58 -5.06 -12.57
N ALA A 63 -6.68 -3.92 -13.26
CA ALA A 63 -5.54 -3.08 -13.60
C ALA A 63 -4.78 -2.59 -12.37
N MET A 64 -5.51 -2.12 -11.34
CA MET A 64 -4.95 -1.71 -10.04
C MET A 64 -4.20 -2.82 -9.30
N SER A 65 -4.58 -4.08 -9.53
CA SER A 65 -3.97 -5.24 -8.87
C SER A 65 -2.77 -5.80 -9.64
N ARG A 66 -2.57 -5.40 -10.91
CA ARG A 66 -1.52 -5.95 -11.78
C ARG A 66 -0.12 -5.73 -11.24
N TYR A 67 0.15 -4.58 -10.63
CA TYR A 67 1.47 -4.30 -10.07
C TYR A 67 1.79 -5.17 -8.85
N ALA A 68 0.85 -5.32 -7.92
CA ALA A 68 0.99 -6.26 -6.81
C ALA A 68 1.22 -7.70 -7.30
N ALA A 69 0.55 -8.10 -8.39
CA ALA A 69 0.75 -9.41 -9.02
C ALA A 69 2.12 -9.54 -9.70
N GLN A 70 2.59 -8.51 -10.40
CA GLN A 70 3.89 -8.50 -11.08
C GLN A 70 5.07 -8.43 -10.12
N ALA A 71 4.96 -7.67 -9.02
CA ALA A 71 5.96 -7.63 -7.96
C ALA A 71 6.19 -9.03 -7.36
N ARG A 72 5.14 -9.82 -7.20
CA ARG A 72 5.23 -11.21 -6.73
C ARG A 72 5.74 -12.19 -7.80
N ALA A 73 5.37 -11.99 -9.07
CA ALA A 73 5.75 -12.87 -10.18
C ALA A 73 7.25 -12.85 -10.53
N ARG A 74 8.02 -11.92 -9.95
CA ARG A 74 9.48 -11.84 -10.11
C ARG A 74 10.26 -12.63 -9.05
N ASP A 75 9.60 -13.55 -8.33
CA ASP A 75 10.18 -14.26 -7.18
C ASP A 75 10.78 -13.31 -6.13
N PHE A 76 10.10 -12.18 -5.88
CA PHE A 76 10.51 -11.26 -4.84
C PHE A 76 10.28 -11.91 -3.46
N GLN A 77 11.34 -12.52 -2.93
CA GLN A 77 11.43 -12.93 -1.54
C GLN A 77 11.94 -11.73 -0.75
N LEU A 78 11.14 -11.26 0.20
CA LEU A 78 11.63 -10.32 1.20
C LEU A 78 12.74 -11.01 2.00
N SER A 79 13.86 -10.32 2.21
CA SER A 79 14.85 -10.82 3.16
C SER A 79 14.18 -10.94 4.53
N PRO A 80 14.61 -11.85 5.42
CA PRO A 80 14.00 -12.01 6.74
C PRO A 80 13.92 -10.72 7.59
N GLY A 81 14.80 -9.73 7.35
CA GLY A 81 14.75 -8.39 7.98
C GLY A 81 13.87 -7.36 7.25
N ASP A 82 13.41 -7.65 6.05
CA ASP A 82 12.56 -6.75 5.25
C ASP A 82 11.06 -7.03 5.48
N VAL A 83 10.71 -8.13 6.16
CA VAL A 83 9.32 -8.47 6.49
C VAL A 83 8.71 -7.42 7.42
N ASP A 84 9.51 -6.79 8.28
CA ASP A 84 9.04 -5.73 9.18
C ASP A 84 8.80 -4.39 8.44
N ASN A 85 9.27 -4.25 7.21
CA ASN A 85 8.96 -3.12 6.31
C ASN A 85 7.67 -3.37 5.49
N TYR A 86 6.74 -4.18 6.01
CA TYR A 86 5.48 -4.51 5.33
C TYR A 86 4.63 -3.27 5.02
N ASP A 87 4.75 -2.21 5.83
CA ASP A 87 4.09 -0.92 5.67
C ASP A 87 4.61 -0.16 4.45
N ILE A 88 5.92 -0.16 4.22
CA ILE A 88 6.55 0.42 3.03
C ILE A 88 6.10 -0.34 1.78
N ASN A 89 6.10 -1.67 1.82
CA ASN A 89 5.63 -2.50 0.71
C ASN A 89 4.16 -2.24 0.39
N PHE A 90 3.32 -2.08 1.42
CA PHE A 90 1.92 -1.72 1.26
C PHE A 90 1.78 -0.33 0.62
N MET A 91 2.51 0.67 1.13
CA MET A 91 2.48 2.04 0.61
C MET A 91 2.85 2.08 -0.87
N LEU A 92 3.92 1.40 -1.27
CA LEU A 92 4.35 1.32 -2.67
C LEU A 92 3.25 0.71 -3.56
N ALA A 93 2.67 -0.41 -3.14
CA ALA A 93 1.57 -1.04 -3.86
C ALA A 93 0.32 -0.14 -3.94
N TYR A 94 0.05 0.63 -2.88
CA TYR A 94 -1.10 1.54 -2.82
C TYR A 94 -0.96 2.71 -3.80
N LEU A 95 0.23 3.31 -3.86
CA LEU A 95 0.51 4.42 -4.77
C LEU A 95 0.58 3.96 -6.22
N ASP A 96 1.18 2.79 -6.50
CA ASP A 96 1.20 2.26 -7.86
C ASP A 96 -0.20 1.90 -8.37
N ALA A 97 -1.09 1.39 -7.50
CA ALA A 97 -2.49 1.17 -7.87
C ALA A 97 -3.17 2.45 -8.39
N HIS A 98 -2.84 3.62 -7.85
CA HIS A 98 -3.32 4.90 -8.38
C HIS A 98 -2.67 5.26 -9.72
N ARG A 99 -1.37 4.96 -9.88
CA ARG A 99 -0.64 5.19 -11.13
C ARG A 99 -1.19 4.34 -12.28
N SER A 100 -1.62 3.11 -12.00
CA SER A 100 -2.19 2.18 -13.00
C SER A 100 -3.48 2.67 -13.68
N LEU A 101 -4.14 3.68 -13.08
CA LEU A 101 -5.33 4.34 -13.60
C LEU A 101 -5.05 5.78 -14.02
N ASP A 102 -3.78 6.16 -14.19
CA ASP A 102 -3.32 7.52 -14.50
C ASP A 102 -3.87 8.59 -13.54
N LEU A 103 -4.22 8.20 -12.30
CA LEU A 103 -4.78 9.11 -11.30
C LEU A 103 -3.68 9.98 -10.67
N ILE A 104 -2.44 9.50 -10.65
CA ILE A 104 -1.30 10.20 -10.07
C ILE A 104 -0.12 10.14 -11.05
N SER A 105 0.58 11.27 -11.21
CA SER A 105 1.81 11.31 -11.97
C SER A 105 2.97 10.72 -11.18
N GLU A 106 3.99 10.21 -11.88
CA GLU A 106 5.22 9.68 -11.29
C GLU A 106 5.90 10.70 -10.36
N LYS A 107 6.04 11.95 -10.82
CA LYS A 107 6.55 13.05 -9.98
C LYS A 107 5.78 13.20 -8.66
N LYS A 108 4.45 13.09 -8.70
CA LYS A 108 3.64 13.24 -7.48
C LYS A 108 3.76 12.03 -6.56
N LEU A 109 3.97 10.85 -7.11
CA LEU A 109 4.27 9.63 -6.35
C LEU A 109 5.60 9.80 -5.60
N ASP A 110 6.65 10.25 -6.29
CA ASP A 110 7.97 10.52 -5.69
C ASP A 110 7.87 11.56 -4.56
N ASP A 111 7.11 12.64 -4.78
CA ASP A 111 6.87 13.66 -3.76
C ASP A 111 6.20 13.08 -2.49
N ILE A 112 5.27 12.13 -2.66
CA ILE A 112 4.59 11.49 -1.52
C ILE A 112 5.55 10.53 -0.82
N MET A 113 6.29 9.72 -1.57
CA MET A 113 7.29 8.78 -1.04
C MET A 113 8.39 9.51 -0.26
N ALA A 114 8.91 10.61 -0.79
CA ALA A 114 9.89 11.44 -0.11
C ALA A 114 9.34 12.04 1.19
N PHE A 115 8.08 12.51 1.18
CA PHE A 115 7.44 13.01 2.39
C PHE A 115 7.27 11.91 3.44
N MET A 116 6.80 10.72 3.04
CA MET A 116 6.53 9.63 3.97
C MET A 116 7.82 9.02 4.53
N THR A 117 8.90 8.92 3.76
CA THR A 117 10.19 8.44 4.26
C THR A 117 10.86 9.39 5.27
N VAL A 118 10.59 10.69 5.17
CA VAL A 118 11.06 11.69 6.15
C VAL A 118 10.21 11.64 7.44
N GLU A 119 8.90 11.54 7.31
CA GLU A 119 7.95 11.56 8.44
C GLU A 119 7.77 10.19 9.12
N CYS A 120 8.02 9.06 8.44
CA CYS A 120 7.97 7.70 9.01
C CYS A 120 9.26 7.28 9.73
N LYS A 121 10.29 8.13 9.81
CA LYS A 121 11.50 7.84 10.60
C LYS A 121 11.26 7.44 12.07
N PRO A 122 10.20 7.87 12.79
CA PRO A 122 9.98 7.40 14.16
C PRO A 122 9.52 5.94 14.26
N LEU A 123 9.09 5.28 13.16
CA LEU A 123 8.63 3.89 13.20
C LEU A 123 9.76 2.86 12.95
N ILE A 124 10.95 3.33 12.57
CA ILE A 124 12.07 2.49 12.09
C ILE A 124 13.19 2.35 13.15
N GLN A 125 13.11 3.04 14.29
CA GLN A 125 14.22 3.10 15.27
C GLN A 125 14.01 2.43 16.63
N GLU A 126 12.98 1.62 16.83
CA GLU A 126 12.88 0.76 18.02
C GLU A 126 12.45 -0.66 17.65
N ALA A 127 13.41 -1.44 17.14
CA ALA A 127 13.42 -2.91 17.19
C ALA A 127 14.83 -3.37 17.57
#